data_AF-A0A7Y0EFM3-F1
#
_entry.id   AF-A0A7Y0EFM3-F1
#
_cell.length_a   1.000
_cell.length_b   1.000
_cell.length_c   1.000
_cell.angle_alpha   90.00
_cell.angle_beta   90.00
_cell.angle_gamma   90.00
#
_symmetry.space_group_name_H-M   'P 1'
#
loop_
_entity.id
_entity.type
_entity.pdbx_description
1 polymer ?
#
loop_
_entity_poly.entity_id
_entity_poly.type
_entity_poly.pdbx_seq_one_letter_code
_entity_poly.pdbx_strand_id
1 'polypeptide(L)'
;MKFNSIEEVELFEHQFWLQILGDHSRFILNSLSPKEEDFIKQASEFISLFDNLLIQSRQPMSKSDFPRLNQQAYTAAIRIRKFKLNILNKHITGKINMSLPPTFINHMLNELDEYLLILNALIRGKIANVGAIHLHLLWLLDGSGHASTLVSNLDPTEKELIKNSKEYCNEFDNLYSKSIEYNGYTRTGIFDFPALNKLNHHADKVMTCFRDFLDELKQEIIDKKVLGTLAPLAADHMSREECYYLTKLSMFSDIKEPKCDPTRPRIEL
;
A
#
# COMPACT_ATOMS: atom_id res chain seq x y z
N MET A 1 -0.12 2.60 -17.89
CA MET A 1 1.29 2.75 -18.20
C MET A 1 1.69 1.64 -19.16
N LYS A 2 2.31 1.94 -20.31
CA LYS A 2 2.88 0.90 -21.17
C LYS A 2 4.38 0.81 -20.89
N PHE A 3 4.78 -0.25 -20.19
CA PHE A 3 6.19 -0.56 -20.00
C PHE A 3 6.76 -1.13 -21.29
N ASN A 4 7.88 -0.59 -21.75
CA ASN A 4 8.57 -0.99 -22.98
C ASN A 4 9.64 -2.06 -22.72
N SER A 5 10.02 -2.29 -21.46
CA SER A 5 10.96 -3.33 -21.07
C SER A 5 10.72 -3.85 -19.65
N ILE A 6 11.32 -5.00 -19.32
CA ILE A 6 11.25 -5.56 -17.96
C ILE A 6 11.98 -4.64 -16.96
N GLU A 7 13.05 -3.98 -17.39
CA GLU A 7 13.81 -3.05 -16.56
C GLU A 7 12.97 -1.84 -16.14
N GLU A 8 12.09 -1.33 -17.01
CA GLU A 8 11.15 -0.26 -16.65
C GLU A 8 10.14 -0.74 -15.59
N VAL A 9 9.68 -2.00 -15.68
CA VAL A 9 8.81 -2.61 -14.65
C VAL A 9 9.57 -2.75 -13.33
N GLU A 10 10.80 -3.28 -13.35
CA GLU A 10 11.62 -3.44 -12.16
C GLU A 10 11.84 -2.11 -11.43
N LEU A 11 12.17 -1.04 -12.16
CA LEU A 11 12.31 0.29 -11.59
C LEU A 11 10.99 0.80 -10.98
N PHE A 12 9.88 0.68 -11.70
CA PHE A 12 8.57 1.10 -11.20
C PHE A 12 8.21 0.38 -9.88
N GLU A 13 8.35 -0.95 -9.85
CA GLU A 13 8.04 -1.75 -8.66
C GLU A 13 8.96 -1.42 -7.50
N HIS A 14 10.28 -1.30 -7.73
CA HIS A 14 11.23 -0.95 -6.69
C HIS A 14 10.96 0.45 -6.12
N GLN A 15 10.76 1.45 -6.98
CA GLN A 15 10.58 2.83 -6.54
C GLN A 15 9.29 3.01 -5.75
N PHE A 16 8.22 2.30 -6.11
CA PHE A 16 7.01 2.24 -5.31
C PHE A 16 7.23 1.49 -4.00
N TRP A 17 7.55 0.19 -4.05
CA TRP A 17 7.52 -0.67 -2.88
C TRP A 17 8.60 -0.35 -1.84
N LEU A 18 9.81 0.03 -2.26
CA LEU A 18 10.87 0.41 -1.31
C LEU A 18 10.50 1.67 -0.55
N GLN A 19 9.80 2.61 -1.18
CA GLN A 19 9.27 3.80 -0.53
C GLN A 19 8.16 3.43 0.47
N ILE A 20 7.19 2.62 0.05
CA ILE A 20 6.10 2.10 0.91
C ILE A 20 6.64 1.36 2.13
N LEU A 21 7.62 0.47 1.97
CA LEU A 21 8.24 -0.23 3.10
C LEU A 21 9.08 0.69 4.01
N GLY A 22 9.66 1.75 3.45
CA GLY A 22 10.30 2.81 4.21
C GLY A 22 9.29 3.62 5.03
N ASP A 23 8.09 3.86 4.51
CA ASP A 23 7.00 4.56 5.20
C ASP A 23 6.43 3.71 6.34
N HIS A 24 6.19 2.41 6.09
CA HIS A 24 5.80 1.46 7.14
C HIS A 24 6.76 1.45 8.33
N SER A 25 8.06 1.48 8.04
CA SER A 25 9.09 1.49 9.08
C SER A 25 8.98 2.75 9.96
N ARG A 26 8.63 3.90 9.36
CA ARG A 26 8.37 5.17 10.06
C ARG A 26 7.07 5.13 10.86
N PHE A 27 5.99 4.59 10.29
CA PHE A 27 4.71 4.47 11.00
C PHE A 27 4.83 3.56 12.20
N ILE A 28 5.51 2.41 12.05
CA ILE A 28 5.80 1.51 13.16
C ILE A 28 6.64 2.23 14.21
N LEU A 29 7.77 2.86 13.82
CA LEU A 29 8.63 3.60 14.74
C LEU A 29 7.83 4.62 15.57
N ASN A 30 7.04 5.47 14.92
CA ASN A 30 6.30 6.56 15.55
C ASN A 30 5.13 6.07 16.43
N SER A 31 4.70 4.82 16.24
CA SER A 31 3.62 4.22 17.02
C SER A 31 4.08 3.55 18.30
N LEU A 32 5.37 3.21 18.41
CA LEU A 32 5.92 2.45 19.53
C LEU A 32 6.04 3.31 20.79
N SER A 33 5.69 2.72 21.93
CA SER A 33 5.97 3.32 23.24
C SER A 33 7.49 3.41 23.46
N PRO A 34 8.01 4.44 24.14
CA PRO A 34 9.45 4.61 24.38
C PRO A 34 10.15 3.41 25.07
N LYS A 35 9.40 2.57 25.79
CA LYS A 35 9.92 1.36 26.43
C LYS A 35 10.21 0.19 25.46
N GLU A 36 9.74 0.26 24.23
CA GLU A 36 9.92 -0.80 23.21
C GLU A 36 11.26 -0.62 22.47
N GLU A 37 12.35 -0.44 23.22
CA GLU A 37 13.68 -0.03 22.70
C GLU A 37 14.20 -0.93 21.56
N ASP A 38 14.06 -2.25 21.71
CA ASP A 38 14.47 -3.22 20.70
C ASP A 38 13.68 -3.08 19.39
N PHE A 39 12.38 -2.76 19.47
CA PHE A 39 11.54 -2.55 18.30
C PHE A 39 11.83 -1.21 17.64
N ILE A 40 12.07 -0.16 18.44
CA ILE A 40 12.47 1.17 17.98
C ILE A 40 13.78 1.10 17.19
N LYS A 41 14.78 0.38 17.72
CA LYS A 41 16.05 0.17 17.04
C LYS A 41 15.86 -0.54 15.71
N GLN A 42 15.12 -1.65 15.68
CA GLN A 42 14.86 -2.40 14.44
C GLN A 42 14.08 -1.58 13.41
N ALA A 43 13.05 -0.85 13.82
CA ALA A 43 12.30 0.04 12.92
C ALA A 43 13.22 1.10 12.30
N SER A 44 14.11 1.71 13.09
CA SER A 44 15.09 2.68 12.61
C SER A 44 16.08 2.07 11.60
N GLU A 45 16.55 0.84 11.85
CA GLU A 45 17.40 0.10 10.90
C GLU A 45 16.66 -0.17 9.57
N PHE A 46 15.36 -0.50 9.62
CA PHE A 46 14.55 -0.70 8.41
C PHE A 46 14.33 0.60 7.64
N ILE A 47 14.14 1.74 8.32
CA ILE A 47 14.08 3.05 7.67
C ILE A 47 15.33 3.28 6.83
N SER A 48 16.52 3.17 7.44
CA SER A 48 17.78 3.37 6.71
C SER A 48 17.97 2.34 5.60
N LEU A 49 17.58 1.08 5.82
CA LEU A 49 17.71 0.02 4.82
C LEU A 49 16.87 0.32 3.56
N PHE A 50 15.58 0.63 3.73
CA PHE A 50 14.68 0.86 2.60
C PHE A 50 14.97 2.19 1.91
N ASP A 51 15.37 3.22 2.65
CA ASP A 51 15.78 4.49 2.05
C ASP A 51 17.04 4.33 1.17
N ASN A 52 18.04 3.56 1.63
CA ASN A 52 19.24 3.28 0.82
C ASN A 52 18.92 2.50 -0.46
N LEU A 53 18.04 1.50 -0.37
CA LEU A 53 17.60 0.73 -1.55
C LEU A 53 16.79 1.61 -2.50
N LEU A 54 15.92 2.49 -1.98
CA LEU A 54 15.16 3.43 -2.79
C LEU A 54 16.08 4.41 -3.52
N ILE A 55 17.08 4.97 -2.83
CA ILE A 55 18.11 5.84 -3.43
C ILE A 55 18.81 5.09 -4.57
N GLN A 56 19.25 3.84 -4.33
CA GLN A 56 19.88 3.01 -5.35
C GLN A 56 18.96 2.82 -6.58
N SER A 57 17.66 2.55 -6.37
CA SER A 57 16.68 2.38 -7.45
C SER A 57 16.39 3.65 -8.26
N ARG A 58 16.75 4.83 -7.74
CA ARG A 58 16.58 6.13 -8.41
C ARG A 58 17.85 6.59 -9.12
N GLN A 59 18.98 5.90 -8.94
CA GLN A 59 20.21 6.20 -9.68
C GLN A 59 20.21 5.52 -11.06
N PRO A 60 20.98 6.04 -12.03
CA PRO A 60 21.20 5.34 -13.29
C PRO A 60 21.72 3.91 -13.05
N MET A 61 21.05 2.91 -13.62
CA MET A 61 21.42 1.50 -13.49
C MET A 61 21.71 0.87 -14.84
N SER A 62 22.66 -0.07 -14.85
CA SER A 62 22.88 -0.97 -15.98
C SER A 62 22.00 -2.22 -15.87
N LYS A 63 21.78 -2.94 -16.98
CA LYS A 63 21.05 -4.22 -16.97
C LYS A 63 21.62 -5.23 -15.97
N SER A 64 22.94 -5.22 -15.76
CA SER A 64 23.62 -6.10 -14.79
C SER A 64 23.37 -5.75 -13.32
N ASP A 65 22.84 -4.55 -13.02
CA ASP A 65 22.57 -4.13 -11.64
C ASP A 65 21.24 -4.68 -11.10
N PHE A 66 20.25 -4.92 -11.97
CA PHE A 66 18.90 -5.36 -11.60
C PHE A 66 18.87 -6.66 -10.79
N PRO A 67 19.57 -7.75 -11.16
CA PRO A 67 19.60 -8.97 -10.37
C PRO A 67 20.08 -8.74 -8.93
N ARG A 68 21.05 -7.83 -8.75
CA ARG A 68 21.58 -7.48 -7.43
C ARG A 68 20.54 -6.71 -6.62
N LEU A 69 19.91 -5.69 -7.20
CA LEU A 69 18.87 -4.90 -6.53
C LEU A 69 17.67 -5.78 -6.14
N ASN A 70 17.19 -6.62 -7.05
CA ASN A 70 16.13 -7.59 -6.80
C ASN A 70 16.44 -8.48 -5.58
N GLN A 71 17.64 -9.05 -5.53
CA GLN A 71 18.04 -9.94 -4.44
C GLN A 71 18.18 -9.19 -3.10
N GLN A 72 18.71 -7.96 -3.13
CA GLN A 72 18.81 -7.11 -1.94
C GLN A 72 17.40 -6.74 -1.41
N ALA A 73 16.51 -6.30 -2.31
CA ALA A 73 15.13 -5.96 -1.97
C ALA A 73 14.37 -7.17 -1.42
N TYR A 74 14.51 -8.35 -2.03
CA TYR A 74 13.91 -9.59 -1.52
C TYR A 74 14.39 -9.94 -0.12
N THR A 75 15.70 -9.86 0.11
CA THR A 75 16.28 -10.12 1.44
C THR A 75 15.77 -9.13 2.47
N ALA A 76 15.66 -7.84 2.12
CA ALA A 76 15.11 -6.80 2.98
C ALA A 76 13.62 -7.03 3.28
N ALA A 77 12.81 -7.36 2.26
CA ALA A 77 11.39 -7.65 2.38
C ALA A 77 11.13 -8.86 3.31
N ILE A 78 11.88 -9.95 3.16
CA ILE A 78 11.78 -11.12 4.07
C ILE A 78 12.15 -10.73 5.51
N ARG A 79 13.16 -9.87 5.72
CA ARG A 79 13.54 -9.41 7.06
C ARG A 79 12.44 -8.57 7.70
N ILE A 80 11.89 -7.57 7.01
CA ILE A 80 10.83 -6.74 7.59
C ILE A 80 9.51 -7.52 7.74
N ARG A 81 9.25 -8.54 6.90
CA ARG A 81 8.13 -9.47 7.11
C ARG A 81 8.21 -10.17 8.46
N LYS A 82 9.38 -10.72 8.80
CA LYS A 82 9.62 -11.36 10.11
C LYS A 82 9.42 -10.38 11.26
N PHE A 83 9.87 -9.14 11.07
CA PHE A 83 9.68 -8.06 12.04
C PHE A 83 8.20 -7.70 12.25
N LYS A 84 7.45 -7.45 11.18
CA LYS A 84 6.00 -7.17 11.21
C LYS A 84 5.21 -8.33 11.83
N LEU A 85 5.54 -9.59 11.51
CA LEU A 85 4.91 -10.77 12.13
C LEU A 85 5.23 -10.88 13.63
N ASN A 86 6.45 -10.55 14.05
CA ASN A 86 6.82 -10.53 15.46
C ASN A 86 6.03 -9.44 16.23
N ILE A 87 5.91 -8.25 15.63
CA ILE A 87 5.05 -7.18 16.16
C ILE A 87 3.61 -7.68 16.28
N LEU A 88 3.02 -8.20 15.20
CA LEU A 88 1.64 -8.67 15.19
C LEU A 88 1.39 -9.75 16.26
N ASN A 89 2.28 -10.75 16.36
CA ASN A 89 2.21 -11.79 17.38
C ASN A 89 2.23 -11.21 18.80
N LYS A 90 3.13 -10.27 19.08
CA LYS A 90 3.18 -9.61 20.40
C LYS A 90 1.95 -8.73 20.62
N HIS A 91 1.44 -8.08 19.58
CA HIS A 91 0.29 -7.18 19.67
C HIS A 91 -0.98 -7.94 20.03
N ILE A 92 -1.25 -9.08 19.38
CA ILE A 92 -2.43 -9.90 19.67
C ILE A 92 -2.29 -10.74 20.95
N THR A 93 -1.12 -10.76 21.58
CA THR A 93 -0.87 -11.45 22.87
C THR A 93 -0.56 -10.51 24.03
N GLY A 94 -0.70 -9.19 23.85
CA GLY A 94 -0.50 -8.18 24.90
C GLY A 94 0.95 -7.96 25.35
N LYS A 95 1.92 -8.18 24.44
CA LYS A 95 3.37 -8.16 24.73
C LYS A 95 4.14 -7.03 24.03
N ILE A 96 3.44 -6.00 23.57
CA ILE A 96 4.01 -4.78 22.96
C ILE A 96 3.05 -3.62 23.20
N ASN A 97 3.57 -2.42 23.43
CA ASN A 97 2.78 -1.20 23.57
C ASN A 97 3.00 -0.27 22.38
N MET A 98 1.94 -0.06 21.59
CA MET A 98 1.95 0.82 20.42
C MET A 98 0.54 1.35 20.10
N SER A 99 0.46 2.43 19.32
CA SER A 99 -0.80 3.07 18.95
C SER A 99 -1.44 2.53 17.66
N LEU A 100 -0.67 1.90 16.77
CA LEU A 100 -1.24 1.30 15.54
C LEU A 100 -1.98 0.00 15.86
N PRO A 101 -3.20 -0.21 15.34
CA PRO A 101 -3.97 -1.42 15.62
C PRO A 101 -3.42 -2.64 14.88
N PRO A 102 -3.69 -3.88 15.37
CA PRO A 102 -3.20 -5.12 14.76
C PRO A 102 -3.55 -5.28 13.28
N THR A 103 -4.78 -4.90 12.90
CA THR A 103 -5.27 -5.01 11.53
C THR A 103 -4.48 -4.13 10.56
N PHE A 104 -4.03 -2.96 11.00
CA PHE A 104 -3.18 -2.08 10.19
C PHE A 104 -1.82 -2.72 9.93
N ILE A 105 -1.23 -3.38 10.95
CA ILE A 105 0.00 -4.18 10.77
C ILE A 105 -0.23 -5.40 9.86
N ASN A 106 -1.44 -5.97 9.87
CA ASN A 106 -1.82 -7.06 8.97
C ASN A 106 -1.95 -6.59 7.50
N HIS A 107 -2.51 -5.41 7.25
CA HIS A 107 -2.58 -4.84 5.89
C HIS A 107 -1.17 -4.61 5.33
N MET A 108 -0.30 -3.99 6.15
CA MET A 108 1.14 -3.87 5.87
C MET A 108 1.84 -5.20 5.52
N LEU A 109 1.34 -6.34 6.00
CA LEU A 109 1.86 -7.67 5.66
C LEU A 109 1.29 -8.17 4.33
N ASN A 110 0.01 -7.92 4.05
CA ASN A 110 -0.62 -8.26 2.77
C ASN A 110 0.09 -7.55 1.60
N GLU A 111 0.31 -6.24 1.74
CA GLU A 111 1.06 -5.40 0.79
C GLU A 111 2.49 -5.92 0.58
N LEU A 112 3.18 -6.27 1.67
CA LEU A 112 4.54 -6.81 1.59
C LEU A 112 4.57 -8.14 0.85
N ASP A 113 3.58 -9.02 1.10
CA ASP A 113 3.49 -10.32 0.45
C ASP A 113 3.24 -10.16 -1.06
N GLU A 114 2.57 -9.08 -1.49
CA GLU A 114 2.47 -8.69 -2.90
C GLU A 114 3.84 -8.31 -3.49
N TYR A 115 4.63 -7.50 -2.78
CA TYR A 115 5.98 -7.18 -3.25
C TYR A 115 6.88 -8.42 -3.33
N LEU A 116 6.77 -9.35 -2.39
CA LEU A 116 7.49 -10.63 -2.46
C LEU A 116 7.06 -11.48 -3.66
N LEU A 117 5.77 -11.49 -4.00
CA LEU A 117 5.27 -12.15 -5.21
C LEU A 117 5.90 -11.53 -6.47
N ILE A 118 5.95 -10.21 -6.53
CA ILE A 118 6.56 -9.45 -7.64
C ILE A 118 8.07 -9.75 -7.74
N LEU A 119 8.80 -9.61 -6.63
CA LEU A 119 10.25 -9.87 -6.59
C LEU A 119 10.60 -11.29 -7.02
N ASN A 120 9.81 -12.30 -6.61
CA ASN A 120 10.02 -13.68 -7.05
C ASN A 120 9.86 -13.84 -8.58
N ALA A 121 8.96 -13.09 -9.21
CA ALA A 121 8.82 -13.08 -10.66
C ALA A 121 10.02 -12.37 -11.31
N LEU A 122 10.39 -11.19 -10.81
CA LEU A 122 11.49 -10.37 -11.35
C LEU A 122 12.84 -11.09 -11.27
N ILE A 123 13.15 -11.76 -10.15
CA ILE A 123 14.36 -12.59 -9.98
C ILE A 123 14.44 -13.70 -11.04
N ARG A 124 13.29 -14.19 -11.54
CA ARG A 124 13.21 -15.20 -12.60
C ARG A 124 13.17 -14.59 -14.01
N GLY A 125 13.37 -13.28 -14.14
CA GLY A 125 13.26 -12.54 -15.40
C GLY A 125 11.84 -12.49 -15.95
N LYS A 126 10.82 -12.48 -15.08
CA LYS A 126 9.41 -12.46 -15.46
C LYS A 126 8.66 -11.31 -14.78
N ILE A 127 7.58 -10.86 -15.41
CA ILE A 127 6.63 -9.93 -14.81
C ILE A 127 5.55 -10.75 -14.10
N ALA A 128 5.19 -10.37 -12.88
CA ALA A 128 4.09 -11.00 -12.16
C ALA A 128 2.76 -10.75 -12.92
N ASN A 129 2.05 -11.82 -13.24
CA ASN A 129 0.74 -11.75 -13.88
C ASN A 129 -0.35 -11.93 -12.81
N VAL A 130 -0.78 -10.81 -12.24
CA VAL A 130 -1.86 -10.76 -11.25
C VAL A 130 -3.12 -10.18 -11.92
N GLY A 131 -4.22 -10.93 -11.91
CA GLY A 131 -5.47 -10.51 -12.54
C GLY A 131 -6.23 -9.46 -11.72
N ALA A 132 -7.26 -8.84 -12.31
CA ALA A 132 -8.06 -7.80 -11.65
C ALA A 132 -8.66 -8.25 -10.31
N ILE A 133 -9.13 -9.49 -10.21
CA ILE A 133 -9.69 -10.05 -8.96
C ILE A 133 -8.64 -10.11 -7.85
N HIS A 134 -7.39 -10.48 -8.16
CA HIS A 134 -6.31 -10.49 -7.17
C HIS A 134 -6.07 -9.09 -6.60
N LEU A 135 -6.00 -8.09 -7.49
CA LEU A 135 -5.86 -6.68 -7.08
C LEU A 135 -7.03 -6.24 -6.19
N HIS A 136 -8.27 -6.56 -6.57
CA HIS A 136 -9.45 -6.22 -5.77
C HIS A 136 -9.42 -6.83 -4.36
N LEU A 137 -9.00 -8.08 -4.23
CA LEU A 137 -8.92 -8.74 -2.93
C LEU A 137 -7.86 -8.15 -2.00
N LEU A 138 -6.80 -7.57 -2.55
CA LEU A 138 -5.78 -6.88 -1.77
C LEU A 138 -6.22 -5.44 -1.44
N TRP A 139 -6.42 -4.64 -2.48
CA TRP A 139 -6.47 -3.18 -2.37
C TRP A 139 -7.84 -2.63 -1.93
N LEU A 140 -8.94 -3.37 -2.12
CA LEU A 140 -10.24 -2.92 -1.57
C LEU A 140 -10.32 -3.14 -0.06
N LEU A 141 -9.74 -4.24 0.43
CA LEU A 141 -9.60 -4.45 1.87
C LEU A 141 -8.69 -3.39 2.49
N ASP A 142 -7.59 -3.08 1.79
CA ASP A 142 -6.65 -2.04 2.18
C ASP A 142 -7.30 -0.64 2.23
N GLY A 143 -7.99 -0.22 1.15
CA GLY A 143 -8.73 1.03 1.11
C GLY A 143 -9.78 1.18 2.21
N SER A 144 -10.47 0.08 2.58
CA SER A 144 -11.36 0.06 3.76
C SER A 144 -10.58 0.31 5.07
N GLY A 145 -9.40 -0.31 5.20
CA GLY A 145 -8.49 -0.08 6.32
C GLY A 145 -7.97 1.37 6.39
N HIS A 146 -7.63 1.97 5.25
CA HIS A 146 -7.25 3.38 5.15
C HIS A 146 -8.37 4.29 5.61
N ALA A 147 -9.58 4.13 5.05
CA ALA A 147 -10.75 4.91 5.43
C ALA A 147 -11.06 4.76 6.94
N SER A 148 -10.94 3.55 7.49
CA SER A 148 -11.10 3.28 8.93
C SER A 148 -10.02 3.95 9.79
N THR A 149 -8.80 4.05 9.26
CA THR A 149 -7.68 4.76 9.91
C THR A 149 -7.96 6.26 9.98
N LEU A 150 -8.55 6.85 8.93
CA LEU A 150 -8.99 8.25 8.97
C LEU A 150 -10.04 8.48 10.06
N VAL A 151 -11.08 7.64 10.11
CA VAL A 151 -12.13 7.71 11.15
C VAL A 151 -11.56 7.71 12.56
N SER A 152 -10.52 6.92 12.80
CA SER A 152 -9.93 6.75 14.13
C SER A 152 -8.91 7.83 14.52
N ASN A 153 -8.39 8.58 13.54
CA ASN A 153 -7.34 9.58 13.78
C ASN A 153 -7.82 11.02 13.60
N LEU A 154 -9.03 11.25 13.11
CA LEU A 154 -9.65 12.58 13.07
C LEU A 154 -10.19 12.95 14.46
N ASP A 155 -10.06 14.22 14.83
CA ASP A 155 -10.61 14.71 16.09
C ASP A 155 -12.16 14.60 16.07
N PRO A 156 -12.82 14.29 17.19
CA PRO A 156 -14.28 14.26 17.28
C PRO A 156 -15.00 15.53 16.80
N THR A 157 -14.33 16.69 16.68
CA THR A 157 -14.88 17.90 16.07
C THR A 157 -15.06 17.80 14.55
N GLU A 158 -14.31 16.93 13.86
CA GLU A 158 -14.31 16.76 12.41
C GLU A 158 -15.45 15.85 11.92
N LYS A 159 -16.69 16.17 12.31
CA LYS A 159 -17.87 15.29 12.10
C LYS A 159 -18.10 14.92 10.64
N GLU A 160 -17.98 15.87 9.72
CA GLU A 160 -18.22 15.63 8.29
C GLU A 160 -17.12 14.77 7.67
N LEU A 161 -15.84 15.03 7.99
CA LEU A 161 -14.72 14.20 7.51
C LEU A 161 -14.80 12.76 8.04
N ILE A 162 -15.19 12.59 9.31
CA ILE A 162 -15.41 11.27 9.92
C ILE A 162 -16.56 10.55 9.21
N LYS A 163 -17.66 11.26 8.91
CA LYS A 163 -18.80 10.69 8.20
C LYS A 163 -18.40 10.24 6.78
N ASN A 164 -17.74 11.10 6.02
CA ASN A 164 -17.29 10.79 4.66
C ASN A 164 -16.33 9.59 4.67
N SER A 165 -15.41 9.53 5.63
CA SER A 165 -14.48 8.39 5.77
C SER A 165 -15.22 7.08 6.06
N LYS A 166 -16.29 7.09 6.87
CA LYS A 166 -17.14 5.90 7.10
C LYS A 166 -17.89 5.47 5.84
N GLU A 167 -18.32 6.41 5.02
CA GLU A 167 -18.97 6.10 3.74
C GLU A 167 -17.99 5.39 2.79
N TYR A 168 -16.73 5.83 2.72
CA TYR A 168 -15.68 5.10 1.99
C TYR A 168 -15.43 3.70 2.53
N CYS A 169 -15.39 3.50 3.86
CA CYS A 169 -15.27 2.15 4.45
C CYS A 169 -16.37 1.23 3.91
N ASN A 170 -17.63 1.69 3.95
CA ASN A 170 -18.77 0.90 3.50
C ASN A 170 -18.71 0.57 2.00
N GLU A 171 -18.31 1.53 1.16
CA GLU A 171 -18.16 1.30 -0.27
C GLU A 171 -17.07 0.26 -0.56
N PHE A 172 -15.91 0.37 0.09
CA PHE A 172 -14.83 -0.60 -0.07
C PHE A 172 -15.21 -1.99 0.44
N ASP A 173 -15.88 -2.11 1.59
CA ASP A 173 -16.36 -3.39 2.13
C ASP A 173 -17.36 -4.08 1.19
N ASN A 174 -18.26 -3.31 0.57
CA ASN A 174 -19.21 -3.82 -0.42
C ASN A 174 -18.50 -4.32 -1.68
N LEU A 175 -17.53 -3.56 -2.19
CA LEU A 175 -16.71 -3.95 -3.35
C LEU A 175 -15.86 -5.20 -3.05
N TYR A 176 -15.26 -5.26 -1.86
CA TYR A 176 -14.45 -6.38 -1.40
C TYR A 176 -15.28 -7.66 -1.27
N SER A 177 -16.45 -7.58 -0.63
CA SER A 177 -17.38 -8.71 -0.49
C SER A 177 -17.78 -9.30 -1.84
N LYS A 178 -18.03 -8.43 -2.83
CA LYS A 178 -18.32 -8.85 -4.20
C LYS A 178 -17.12 -9.53 -4.88
N SER A 179 -15.91 -9.06 -4.59
CA SER A 179 -14.66 -9.61 -5.13
C SER A 179 -14.38 -11.02 -4.62
N ILE A 180 -14.73 -11.32 -3.36
CA ILE A 180 -14.67 -12.68 -2.79
C ILE A 180 -15.53 -13.65 -3.60
N GLU A 181 -16.79 -13.30 -3.87
CA GLU A 181 -17.69 -14.16 -4.65
C GLU A 181 -17.20 -14.34 -6.08
N TYR A 182 -16.72 -13.26 -6.71
CA TYR A 182 -16.20 -13.30 -8.07
C TYR A 182 -14.94 -14.13 -8.20
N ASN A 183 -14.06 -14.10 -7.20
CA ASN A 183 -12.94 -15.03 -7.09
C ASN A 183 -13.45 -16.47 -7.08
N GLY A 184 -14.56 -16.74 -6.40
CA GLY A 184 -15.22 -18.04 -6.44
C GLY A 184 -15.72 -18.46 -7.82
N TYR A 185 -16.23 -17.53 -8.62
CA TYR A 185 -16.73 -17.81 -9.97
C TYR A 185 -15.62 -18.25 -10.93
N THR A 186 -14.37 -17.84 -10.69
CA THR A 186 -13.22 -18.24 -11.52
C THR A 186 -12.96 -19.75 -11.54
N ARG A 187 -13.53 -20.51 -10.58
CA ARG A 187 -13.50 -21.99 -10.60
C ARG A 187 -14.17 -22.61 -11.83
N THR A 188 -14.99 -21.84 -12.54
CA THR A 188 -15.57 -22.22 -13.84
C THR A 188 -14.54 -22.19 -14.99
N GLY A 189 -13.34 -21.63 -14.76
CA GLY A 189 -12.34 -21.35 -15.79
C GLY A 189 -12.55 -20.03 -16.53
N ILE A 190 -13.59 -19.26 -16.18
CA ILE A 190 -13.88 -17.95 -16.74
C ILE A 190 -13.27 -16.86 -15.86
N PHE A 191 -12.36 -16.08 -16.43
CA PHE A 191 -11.62 -15.01 -15.73
C PHE A 191 -12.00 -13.60 -16.17
N ASP A 192 -12.83 -13.48 -17.21
CA ASP A 192 -13.39 -12.22 -17.70
C ASP A 192 -14.89 -12.40 -17.94
N PHE A 193 -15.69 -11.49 -17.41
CA PHE A 193 -17.14 -11.51 -17.57
C PHE A 193 -17.73 -10.11 -17.34
N PRO A 194 -18.87 -9.76 -17.96
CA PRO A 194 -19.41 -8.40 -17.94
C PRO A 194 -19.62 -7.81 -16.53
N ALA A 195 -19.98 -8.65 -15.56
CA ALA A 195 -20.21 -8.21 -14.20
C ALA A 195 -18.91 -7.88 -13.46
N LEU A 196 -17.77 -8.48 -13.83
CA LEU A 196 -16.42 -8.11 -13.38
C LEU A 196 -16.00 -6.78 -14.01
N ASN A 197 -16.27 -6.56 -15.29
CA ASN A 197 -15.98 -5.27 -15.93
C ASN A 197 -16.74 -4.12 -15.26
N LYS A 198 -18.02 -4.33 -14.90
CA LYS A 198 -18.77 -3.36 -14.09
C LYS A 198 -18.15 -3.14 -12.70
N LEU A 199 -17.59 -4.18 -12.07
CA LEU A 199 -16.89 -4.05 -10.79
C LEU A 199 -15.60 -3.23 -10.94
N ASN A 200 -14.81 -3.49 -11.99
CA ASN A 200 -13.57 -2.76 -12.29
C ASN A 200 -13.83 -1.26 -12.41
N HIS A 201 -14.83 -0.85 -13.20
CA HIS A 201 -15.21 0.56 -13.33
C HIS A 201 -15.74 1.18 -12.04
N HIS A 202 -16.45 0.39 -11.21
CA HIS A 202 -16.96 0.91 -9.95
C HIS A 202 -15.82 1.17 -8.96
N ALA A 203 -14.89 0.20 -8.86
CA ALA A 203 -13.72 0.33 -8.01
C ALA A 203 -12.79 1.46 -8.48
N ASP A 204 -12.57 1.61 -9.79
CA ASP A 204 -11.85 2.74 -10.39
C ASP A 204 -12.43 4.10 -9.95
N LYS A 205 -13.76 4.24 -10.03
CA LYS A 205 -14.45 5.46 -9.62
C LYS A 205 -14.29 5.74 -8.12
N VAL A 206 -14.61 4.76 -7.26
CA VAL A 206 -14.55 4.92 -5.79
C VAL A 206 -13.13 5.23 -5.36
N MET A 207 -12.15 4.50 -5.88
CA MET A 207 -10.76 4.69 -5.52
C MET A 207 -10.21 6.03 -6.01
N THR A 208 -10.59 6.47 -7.22
CA THR A 208 -10.21 7.81 -7.71
C THR A 208 -10.74 8.90 -6.78
N CYS A 209 -12.01 8.84 -6.39
CA CYS A 209 -12.58 9.79 -5.44
C CYS A 209 -11.89 9.74 -4.07
N PHE A 210 -11.56 8.54 -3.58
CA PHE A 210 -10.88 8.39 -2.29
C PHE A 210 -9.44 8.92 -2.32
N ARG A 211 -8.69 8.66 -3.39
CA ARG A 211 -7.36 9.24 -3.60
C ARG A 211 -7.41 10.77 -3.60
N ASP A 212 -8.36 11.35 -4.34
CA ASP A 212 -8.51 12.81 -4.42
C ASP A 212 -8.88 13.40 -3.04
N PHE A 213 -9.74 12.71 -2.29
CA PHE A 213 -10.06 13.05 -0.89
C PHE A 213 -8.83 12.98 0.02
N LEU A 214 -7.98 11.95 -0.11
CA LEU A 214 -6.72 11.83 0.65
C LEU A 214 -5.74 12.97 0.32
N ASP A 215 -5.65 13.38 -0.95
CA ASP A 215 -4.78 14.47 -1.36
C ASP A 215 -5.25 15.85 -0.83
N GLU A 216 -6.56 16.09 -0.80
CA GLU A 216 -7.14 17.29 -0.17
C GLU A 216 -6.89 17.27 1.35
N LEU A 217 -7.25 16.17 2.02
CA LEU A 217 -7.06 15.98 3.45
C LEU A 217 -5.59 16.17 3.87
N LYS A 218 -4.66 15.62 3.09
CA LYS A 218 -3.21 15.82 3.29
C LYS A 218 -2.86 17.31 3.35
N GLN A 219 -3.36 18.11 2.40
CA GLN A 219 -3.07 19.55 2.37
C GLN A 219 -3.68 20.27 3.58
N GLU A 220 -4.90 19.90 3.98
CA GLU A 220 -5.54 20.51 5.16
C GLU A 220 -4.84 20.16 6.48
N ILE A 221 -4.29 18.95 6.61
CA ILE A 221 -3.46 18.56 7.78
C ILE A 221 -2.14 19.35 7.80
N ILE A 222 -1.51 19.57 6.64
CA ILE A 222 -0.29 20.39 6.52
C ILE A 222 -0.59 21.83 6.95
N ASP A 223 -1.69 22.39 6.45
CA ASP A 223 -2.14 23.75 6.74
C ASP A 223 -2.70 23.92 8.17
N LYS A 224 -2.77 22.84 8.96
CA LYS A 224 -3.38 22.80 10.31
C LYS A 224 -4.85 23.22 10.34
N LYS A 225 -5.57 22.96 9.24
CA LYS A 225 -7.02 23.22 9.11
C LYS A 225 -7.88 22.06 9.62
N VAL A 226 -7.34 20.84 9.58
CA VAL A 226 -7.98 19.63 10.10
C VAL A 226 -7.27 19.18 11.38
N LEU A 227 -8.07 18.88 12.40
CA LEU A 227 -7.60 18.41 13.70
C LEU A 227 -7.60 16.88 13.77
N GLY A 228 -6.55 16.32 14.38
CA GLY A 228 -6.39 14.89 14.54
C GLY A 228 -4.95 14.49 14.82
N THR A 229 -4.70 13.18 14.81
CA THR A 229 -3.39 12.57 15.02
C THR A 229 -2.79 11.99 13.73
N LEU A 230 -3.52 12.05 12.62
CA LEU A 230 -3.02 11.56 11.33
C LEU A 230 -1.86 12.41 10.85
N ALA A 231 -0.70 11.77 10.62
CA ALA A 231 0.43 12.46 10.01
C ALA A 231 0.14 12.71 8.52
N PRO A 232 0.56 13.88 7.95
CA PRO A 232 0.42 14.10 6.51
C PRO A 232 1.06 13.00 5.65
N LEU A 233 2.16 12.39 6.13
CA LEU A 233 2.83 11.29 5.43
C LEU A 233 1.92 10.06 5.30
N ALA A 234 1.03 9.81 6.26
CA ALA A 234 0.08 8.70 6.18
C ALA A 234 -0.94 8.94 5.06
N ALA A 235 -1.52 10.14 4.96
CA ALA A 235 -2.43 10.48 3.86
C ALA A 235 -1.73 10.44 2.49
N ASP A 236 -0.48 10.92 2.43
CA ASP A 236 0.35 10.82 1.23
C ASP A 236 0.64 9.38 0.79
N HIS A 237 0.95 8.52 1.75
CA HIS A 237 1.22 7.10 1.56
C HIS A 237 0.00 6.37 1.00
N MET A 238 -1.16 6.51 1.67
CA MET A 238 -2.42 5.93 1.22
C MET A 238 -2.75 6.38 -0.21
N SER A 239 -2.61 7.68 -0.51
CA SER A 239 -2.85 8.22 -1.87
C SER A 239 -1.95 7.58 -2.95
N ARG A 240 -0.67 7.31 -2.63
CA ARG A 240 0.24 6.61 -3.56
C ARG A 240 -0.14 5.15 -3.77
N GLU A 241 -0.64 4.48 -2.74
CA GLU A 241 -1.14 3.11 -2.83
C GLU A 241 -2.41 3.02 -3.67
N GLU A 242 -3.35 3.93 -3.46
CA GLU A 242 -4.56 4.00 -4.29
C GLU A 242 -4.22 4.29 -5.76
N CYS A 243 -3.23 5.15 -5.99
CA CYS A 243 -2.70 5.39 -7.32
C CYS A 243 -2.04 4.13 -7.93
N TYR A 244 -1.29 3.35 -7.13
CA TYR A 244 -0.67 2.11 -7.59
C TYR A 244 -1.73 1.07 -7.97
N TYR A 245 -2.74 0.89 -7.13
CA TYR A 245 -3.86 0.01 -7.43
C TYR A 245 -4.58 0.41 -8.73
N LEU A 246 -4.92 1.69 -8.91
CA LEU A 246 -5.55 2.20 -10.13
C LEU A 246 -4.66 1.97 -11.36
N THR A 247 -3.35 2.20 -11.21
CA THR A 247 -2.36 1.97 -12.27
C THR A 247 -2.35 0.51 -12.67
N LYS A 248 -2.26 -0.40 -11.69
CA LYS A 248 -2.30 -1.85 -11.91
C LYS A 248 -3.62 -2.32 -12.52
N LEU A 249 -4.76 -1.87 -12.01
CA LEU A 249 -6.07 -2.26 -12.51
C LEU A 249 -6.25 -1.85 -13.99
N SER A 250 -5.70 -0.70 -14.41
CA SER A 250 -5.72 -0.26 -15.81
C SER A 250 -4.88 -1.13 -16.76
N MET A 251 -3.95 -1.92 -16.23
CA MET A 251 -3.15 -2.85 -17.03
C MET A 251 -3.88 -4.17 -17.32
N PHE A 252 -4.87 -4.53 -16.48
CA PHE A 252 -5.56 -5.82 -16.53
C PHE A 252 -7.08 -5.72 -16.76
N SER A 253 -7.60 -4.51 -16.99
CA SER A 253 -9.02 -4.27 -17.24
C SER A 253 -9.24 -3.07 -18.17
N ASP A 254 -10.45 -2.93 -18.69
CA ASP A 254 -10.85 -1.83 -19.58
C ASP A 254 -11.11 -0.51 -18.80
N ILE A 255 -10.22 -0.15 -17.88
CA ILE A 255 -10.25 1.17 -17.23
C ILE A 255 -9.14 2.04 -17.79
N LYS A 256 -9.34 3.35 -17.75
CA LYS A 256 -8.33 4.30 -18.24
C LYS A 256 -7.17 4.36 -17.26
N GLU A 257 -5.98 4.54 -17.82
CA GLU A 257 -4.80 4.84 -17.01
C GLU A 257 -5.03 6.09 -16.15
N PRO A 258 -4.81 6.01 -14.82
CA PRO A 258 -5.03 7.14 -13.93
C PRO A 258 -4.00 8.24 -14.17
N LYS A 259 -4.40 9.50 -13.96
CA LYS A 259 -3.51 10.66 -14.04
C LYS A 259 -2.81 10.92 -12.71
N CYS A 260 -2.06 9.94 -12.21
CA CYS A 260 -1.29 10.06 -10.97
C CYS A 260 0.02 9.26 -11.10
N ASP A 261 0.98 9.55 -10.22
CA ASP A 261 2.26 8.84 -10.16
C ASP A 261 2.43 8.20 -8.78
N PRO A 262 2.39 6.85 -8.67
CA PRO A 262 2.57 6.17 -7.39
C PRO A 262 4.03 6.17 -6.91
N THR A 263 4.99 6.39 -7.81
CA THR A 263 6.44 6.39 -7.52
C THR A 263 6.98 7.75 -7.07
N ARG A 264 6.13 8.79 -7.15
CA ARG A 264 6.49 10.15 -6.75
C ARG A 264 7.11 10.16 -5.34
N PRO A 265 8.09 11.04 -5.08
CA PRO A 265 8.66 11.17 -3.75
C PRO A 265 7.56 11.43 -2.71
N ARG A 266 7.66 10.72 -1.59
CA ARG A 266 6.90 11.03 -0.38
C ARG A 266 7.22 12.44 0.07
N ILE A 267 6.30 13.02 0.81
CA ILE A 267 6.52 14.32 1.44
C ILE A 267 7.63 14.23 2.51
N GLU A 268 8.46 15.27 2.58
CA GLU A 268 9.45 15.47 3.64
C GLU A 268 8.97 16.69 4.45
N LEU A 269 8.42 16.44 5.65
CA LEU A 269 7.89 17.46 6.56
C LEU A 269 8.59 17.37 7.91
#